data_AF-A0A0B7B847-F1
#
_entry.id   AF-A0A0B7B847-F1
#
_cell.length_a   1.000
_cell.length_b   1.000
_cell.length_c   1.000
_cell.angle_alpha   90.00
_cell.angle_beta   90.00
_cell.angle_gamma   90.00
#
_symmetry.space_group_name_H-M   'P 1'
#
loop_
_entity.id
_entity.type
_entity.pdbx_description
1 polymer ?
#
loop_
_entity_poly.entity_id
_entity_poly.type
_entity_poly.pdbx_seq_one_letter_code
_entity_poly.pdbx_strand_id
1 'polypeptide(L)'
;IPVVFLQVTIGFLLETMLLGFIFMKVARPKHRRHTLIFSHDACVCVQDKHLVLQIRLGDIRNSHLIDAHLYGILVKKYVTAENYVFPLYQQQIEFQADGMKDHLFLFYPMVLSHKITADSPLYTLAPEDLPDEPFELLLILEGTIESTGEMVQAKTSISNMEVRWGYRFEQIEEYDENQDKWFINFNMFDHIVPIETPRCSAKDLTCKTILPTEPDVMVIPTSL
;
A
#
# COMPACT_ATOMS: atom_id res chain seq x y z
N ILE A 1 -24.70 -49.20 39.76
CA ILE A 1 -25.38 -47.89 39.93
C ILE A 1 -24.37 -46.74 39.97
N PRO A 2 -23.44 -46.61 40.94
CA PRO A 2 -22.54 -45.45 41.03
C PRO A 2 -21.57 -45.30 39.84
N VAL A 3 -21.08 -46.42 39.29
CA VAL A 3 -20.19 -46.41 38.11
C VAL A 3 -20.87 -45.85 36.87
N VAL A 4 -22.16 -46.18 36.66
CA VAL A 4 -22.94 -45.71 35.52
C VAL A 4 -23.21 -44.21 35.65
N PHE A 5 -23.54 -43.73 36.86
CA PHE A 5 -23.70 -42.29 37.11
C PHE A 5 -22.40 -41.51 36.86
N LEU A 6 -21.26 -42.03 37.33
CA LEU A 6 -19.95 -41.39 37.09
C LEU A 6 -19.63 -41.33 35.59
N GLN A 7 -19.88 -42.42 34.85
CA GLN A 7 -19.66 -42.49 33.41
C GLN A 7 -20.53 -41.48 32.65
N VAL A 8 -21.81 -41.34 33.00
CA VAL A 8 -22.72 -40.39 32.35
C VAL A 8 -22.29 -38.94 32.60
N THR A 9 -21.92 -38.59 33.84
CA THR A 9 -21.46 -37.23 34.17
C THR A 9 -20.19 -36.86 33.42
N ILE A 10 -19.20 -37.78 33.36
CA ILE A 10 -17.96 -37.55 32.62
C ILE A 10 -18.23 -37.47 31.12
N GLY A 11 -19.09 -38.35 30.59
CA GLY A 11 -19.48 -38.34 29.18
C GLY A 11 -20.11 -37.02 28.76
N PHE A 12 -21.06 -36.51 29.54
CA PHE A 12 -21.71 -35.23 29.28
C PHE A 12 -20.76 -34.04 29.38
N LEU A 13 -19.83 -34.06 30.35
CA LEU A 13 -18.80 -33.03 30.48
C LEU A 13 -17.87 -32.99 29.26
N LEU A 14 -17.47 -34.16 28.74
CA LEU A 14 -16.65 -34.25 27.54
C LEU A 14 -17.41 -33.81 26.28
N GLU A 15 -18.68 -34.19 26.15
CA GLU A 15 -19.52 -33.80 25.02
C GLU A 15 -19.74 -32.28 24.95
N THR A 16 -20.08 -31.65 26.08
CA THR A 16 -20.25 -30.19 26.16
C THR A 16 -18.94 -29.45 25.90
N MET A 17 -17.81 -29.98 26.39
CA MET A 17 -16.48 -29.44 26.12
C MET A 17 -16.10 -29.53 24.63
N LEU A 18 -16.37 -30.67 23.98
CA LEU A 18 -16.13 -30.85 22.55
C LEU A 18 -16.99 -29.90 21.70
N LEU A 19 -18.27 -29.76 22.03
CA LEU A 19 -19.16 -28.83 21.34
C LEU A 19 -18.67 -27.39 21.50
N GLY A 20 -18.19 -27.01 22.69
CA GLY A 20 -17.56 -25.72 22.95
C GLY A 20 -16.33 -25.47 22.07
N PHE A 21 -15.44 -26.46 21.93
CA PHE A 21 -14.27 -26.34 21.05
C PHE A 21 -14.64 -26.24 19.57
N ILE A 22 -15.63 -27.02 19.11
CA ILE A 22 -16.11 -26.96 17.74
C ILE A 22 -16.73 -25.59 17.46
N PHE A 23 -17.59 -25.10 18.37
CA PHE A 23 -18.18 -23.77 18.25
C PHE A 23 -17.11 -22.69 18.18
N MET A 24 -16.10 -22.70 19.07
CA MET A 24 -14.98 -21.77 18.98
C MET A 24 -14.22 -21.86 17.64
N LYS A 25 -14.02 -23.06 17.12
CA LYS A 25 -13.28 -23.27 15.86
C LYS A 25 -14.07 -22.79 14.64
N VAL A 26 -15.39 -22.96 14.65
CA VAL A 26 -16.31 -22.49 13.59
C VAL A 26 -16.57 -20.99 13.70
N ALA A 27 -16.67 -20.48 14.93
CA ALA A 27 -16.87 -19.05 15.19
C ALA A 27 -15.67 -18.21 14.77
N ARG A 28 -14.44 -18.76 14.75
CA ARG A 28 -13.27 -18.07 14.19
C ARG A 28 -13.42 -17.91 12.67
N PRO A 29 -13.60 -16.69 12.14
CA PRO A 29 -13.76 -16.48 10.71
C PRO A 29 -12.39 -16.58 10.02
N LYS A 30 -11.99 -17.80 9.67
CA LYS A 30 -10.63 -18.11 9.20
C LYS A 30 -10.31 -17.63 7.77
N HIS A 31 -11.27 -17.07 7.02
CA HIS A 31 -11.20 -17.00 5.55
C HIS A 31 -11.16 -15.60 4.91
N ARG A 32 -11.13 -14.49 5.67
CA ARG A 32 -11.24 -13.15 5.05
C ARG A 32 -9.95 -12.44 4.64
N ARG A 33 -8.76 -13.05 4.83
CA ARG A 33 -7.51 -12.50 4.29
C ARG A 33 -7.46 -12.41 2.75
N HIS A 34 -8.47 -12.93 2.04
CA HIS A 34 -8.49 -13.06 0.58
C HIS A 34 -9.37 -12.03 -0.17
N THR A 35 -9.96 -11.02 0.49
CA THR A 35 -10.79 -10.01 -0.21
C THR A 35 -10.13 -8.66 -0.39
N LEU A 36 -9.14 -8.33 0.46
CA LEU A 36 -8.31 -7.14 0.32
C LEU A 36 -7.19 -7.41 -0.68
N ILE A 37 -7.15 -6.61 -1.74
CA ILE A 37 -6.17 -6.71 -2.82
C ILE A 37 -5.29 -5.48 -2.87
N PHE A 38 -4.02 -5.71 -3.19
CA PHE A 38 -3.01 -4.69 -3.45
C PHE A 38 -2.60 -4.79 -4.92
N SER A 39 -2.16 -3.69 -5.52
CA SER A 39 -1.54 -3.73 -6.84
C SER A 39 -0.28 -4.58 -6.81
N HIS A 40 -0.03 -5.27 -7.92
CA HIS A 40 1.22 -6.02 -8.10
C HIS A 40 2.43 -5.10 -8.16
N ASP A 41 2.34 -4.04 -8.98
CA ASP A 41 3.42 -3.07 -9.15
C ASP A 41 3.16 -1.81 -8.29
N ALA A 42 4.24 -1.13 -7.90
CA ALA A 42 4.16 0.23 -7.33
C ALA A 42 4.63 1.25 -8.37
N CYS A 43 3.94 2.38 -8.46
CA CYS A 43 4.22 3.38 -9.49
C CYS A 43 4.91 4.60 -8.88
N VAL A 44 6.01 5.07 -9.49
CA VAL A 44 6.62 6.36 -9.11
C VAL A 44 6.30 7.38 -10.19
N CYS A 45 5.64 8.47 -9.81
CA CYS A 45 5.31 9.56 -10.73
C CYS A 45 5.42 10.93 -10.04
N VAL A 46 5.32 12.00 -10.83
CA VAL A 46 5.17 13.35 -10.27
C VAL A 46 3.68 13.66 -10.09
N GLN A 47 3.32 14.10 -8.89
CA GLN A 47 2.00 14.61 -8.53
C GLN A 47 2.19 15.92 -7.77
N ASP A 48 1.51 16.98 -8.18
CA ASP A 48 1.62 18.32 -7.59
C ASP A 48 3.08 18.81 -7.40
N LYS A 49 3.92 18.62 -8.43
CA LYS A 49 5.36 18.95 -8.46
C LYS A 49 6.25 18.16 -7.49
N HIS A 50 5.70 17.17 -6.79
CA HIS A 50 6.46 16.29 -5.90
C HIS A 50 6.56 14.90 -6.50
N LEU A 51 7.67 14.21 -6.25
CA LEU A 51 7.80 12.81 -6.59
C LEU A 51 7.00 11.98 -5.57
N VAL A 52 6.13 11.10 -6.05
CA VAL A 52 5.26 10.28 -5.22
C VAL A 52 5.37 8.81 -5.60
N LEU A 53 5.35 7.94 -4.59
CA LEU A 53 5.21 6.51 -4.75
C LEU A 53 3.73 6.15 -4.54
N GLN A 54 3.11 5.58 -5.56
CA GLN A 54 1.70 5.23 -5.60
C GLN A 54 1.52 3.72 -5.54
N ILE A 55 0.49 3.30 -4.80
CA ILE A 55 0.07 1.91 -4.69
C ILE A 55 -1.44 1.87 -4.71
N ARG A 56 -2.03 0.89 -5.41
CA ARG A 56 -3.48 0.75 -5.46
C ARG A 56 -3.94 -0.32 -4.47
N LEU A 57 -5.03 -0.03 -3.79
CA LEU A 57 -5.66 -0.90 -2.81
C LEU A 57 -7.14 -1.06 -3.19
N GLY A 58 -7.71 -2.25 -2.99
CA GLY A 58 -9.14 -2.50 -3.19
C GLY A 58 -9.71 -3.56 -2.27
N ASP A 59 -11.02 -3.54 -2.07
CA ASP A 59 -11.78 -4.63 -1.47
C ASP A 59 -12.71 -5.24 -2.53
N ILE A 60 -12.58 -6.53 -2.78
CA ILE A 60 -13.44 -7.26 -3.74
C ILE A 60 -14.85 -7.46 -3.17
N ARG A 61 -15.04 -7.32 -1.84
CA ARG A 61 -16.31 -7.58 -1.17
C ARG A 61 -17.05 -6.27 -0.86
N ASN A 62 -18.37 -6.29 -0.94
CA ASN A 62 -19.27 -5.18 -0.53
C ASN A 62 -19.37 -4.99 1.00
N SER A 63 -18.39 -5.41 1.79
CA SER A 63 -18.41 -5.24 3.25
C SER A 63 -17.48 -4.13 3.66
N HIS A 64 -17.92 -3.22 4.52
CA HIS A 64 -17.09 -2.09 4.87
C HIS A 64 -16.02 -2.46 5.90
N LEU A 65 -14.81 -1.94 5.66
CA LEU A 65 -13.72 -1.95 6.62
C LEU A 65 -13.79 -0.64 7.42
N ILE A 66 -14.04 -0.74 8.71
CA ILE A 66 -14.09 0.38 9.65
C ILE A 66 -12.67 0.66 10.15
N ASP A 67 -12.33 1.95 10.27
CA ASP A 67 -11.04 2.42 10.81
C ASP A 67 -9.84 1.79 10.09
N ALA A 68 -9.93 1.76 8.76
CA ALA A 68 -8.88 1.23 7.92
C ALA A 68 -7.68 2.19 7.88
N HIS A 69 -6.48 1.67 8.07
CA HIS A 69 -5.24 2.44 7.95
C HIS A 69 -4.16 1.60 7.25
N LEU A 70 -3.40 2.24 6.37
CA LEU A 70 -2.28 1.62 5.66
C LEU A 70 -0.98 2.29 6.05
N TYR A 71 0.04 1.49 6.35
CA TYR A 71 1.41 1.95 6.46
C TYR A 71 2.35 0.98 5.75
N GLY A 72 3.49 1.50 5.32
CA GLY A 72 4.58 0.74 4.74
C GLY A 72 5.76 0.60 5.69
N ILE A 73 6.55 -0.44 5.49
CA ILE A 73 7.86 -0.62 6.11
C ILE A 73 8.85 -0.90 4.97
N LEU A 74 9.77 0.04 4.76
CA LEU A 74 10.89 -0.16 3.85
C LEU A 74 11.98 -0.95 4.56
N VAL A 75 12.35 -2.07 3.98
CA VAL A 75 13.43 -2.93 4.45
C VAL A 75 14.58 -2.80 3.48
N LYS A 76 15.69 -2.23 3.94
CA LYS A 76 16.93 -2.10 3.14
C LYS A 76 18.17 -2.30 3.99
N LYS A 77 19.31 -2.56 3.34
CA LYS A 77 20.60 -2.57 4.02
C LYS A 77 20.99 -1.14 4.40
N TYR A 78 21.41 -0.93 5.64
CA TYR A 78 21.90 0.35 6.12
C TYR A 78 23.28 0.20 6.75
N VAL A 79 24.18 1.15 6.46
CA VAL A 79 25.53 1.20 7.03
C VAL A 79 25.67 2.51 7.77
N THR A 80 26.02 2.46 9.04
CA THR A 80 26.20 3.67 9.86
C THR A 80 27.52 4.37 9.57
N ALA A 81 27.67 5.60 10.04
CA ALA A 81 28.92 6.36 9.93
C ALA A 81 30.10 5.67 10.66
N GLU A 82 29.80 4.88 11.70
CA GLU A 82 30.77 4.07 12.45
C GLU A 82 31.11 2.73 11.75
N ASN A 83 30.65 2.53 10.50
CA ASN A 83 30.78 1.29 9.72
C ASN A 83 30.06 0.08 10.32
N TYR A 84 29.01 0.27 11.11
CA TYR A 84 28.15 -0.83 11.54
C TYR A 84 27.11 -1.15 10.47
N VAL A 85 26.93 -2.43 10.14
CA VAL A 85 26.05 -2.88 9.05
C VAL A 85 24.76 -3.48 9.62
N PHE A 86 23.63 -2.86 9.29
CA PHE A 86 22.30 -3.42 9.50
C PHE A 86 21.81 -4.07 8.21
N PRO A 87 21.71 -5.42 8.13
CA PRO A 87 21.31 -6.11 6.91
C PRO A 87 19.84 -5.89 6.54
N LEU A 88 18.96 -5.75 7.54
CA LEU A 88 17.50 -5.58 7.38
C LEU A 88 17.03 -4.37 8.20
N TYR A 89 17.52 -3.20 7.83
CA TYR A 89 17.09 -1.96 8.48
C TYR A 89 15.68 -1.60 8.04
N GLN A 90 14.79 -1.37 9.00
CA GLN A 90 13.36 -1.15 8.77
C GLN A 90 13.03 0.31 9.04
N GLN A 91 12.40 0.98 8.07
CA GLN A 91 11.95 2.36 8.19
C GLN A 91 10.48 2.43 7.81
N GLN A 92 9.66 3.03 8.67
CA GLN A 92 8.24 3.21 8.38
C GLN A 92 8.05 4.27 7.29
N ILE A 93 7.11 4.01 6.39
CA ILE A 93 6.68 4.90 5.31
C ILE A 93 5.17 5.11 5.45
N GLU A 94 4.75 6.36 5.52
CA GLU A 94 3.33 6.72 5.60
C GLU A 94 2.73 6.92 4.22
N PHE A 95 1.56 6.35 3.99
CA PHE A 95 0.78 6.50 2.76
C PHE A 95 -0.44 7.36 3.03
N GLN A 96 -0.71 8.30 2.13
CA GLN A 96 -1.84 9.21 2.24
C GLN A 96 -2.86 8.92 1.13
N ALA A 97 -4.13 8.84 1.52
CA ALA A 97 -5.25 8.97 0.59
C ALA A 97 -5.53 10.47 0.38
N ASP A 98 -5.80 10.89 -0.85
CA ASP A 98 -5.99 12.29 -1.24
C ASP A 98 -6.86 13.08 -0.24
N GLY A 99 -6.22 13.90 0.60
CA GLY A 99 -6.87 14.73 1.62
C GLY A 99 -7.31 14.03 2.92
N MET A 100 -7.23 12.70 3.01
CA MET A 100 -7.72 11.91 4.16
C MET A 100 -6.65 11.42 5.13
N LYS A 101 -5.38 11.85 4.94
CA LYS A 101 -4.23 11.39 5.72
C LYS A 101 -4.20 9.85 5.75
N ASP A 102 -4.22 9.26 6.94
CA ASP A 102 -3.99 7.82 7.15
C ASP A 102 -5.29 7.03 7.29
N HIS A 103 -6.44 7.71 7.41
CA HIS A 103 -7.74 7.05 7.53
C HIS A 103 -8.30 6.76 6.15
N LEU A 104 -8.46 5.48 5.87
CA LEU A 104 -8.90 4.98 4.57
C LEU A 104 -10.39 4.67 4.60
N PHE A 105 -11.07 5.08 3.53
CA PHE A 105 -12.47 4.73 3.30
C PHE A 105 -12.57 3.87 2.04
N LEU A 106 -12.41 2.56 2.23
CA LEU A 106 -12.29 1.54 1.19
C LEU A 106 -13.65 1.07 0.66
N PHE A 107 -14.43 2.00 0.10
CA PHE A 107 -15.65 1.65 -0.64
C PHE A 107 -15.38 1.29 -2.09
N TYR A 108 -14.37 1.93 -2.67
CA TYR A 108 -13.89 1.73 -4.03
C TYR A 108 -12.38 1.53 -3.98
N PRO A 109 -11.78 0.91 -5.02
CA PRO A 109 -10.33 0.89 -5.13
C PRO A 109 -9.77 2.31 -5.05
N MET A 110 -8.71 2.48 -4.27
CA MET A 110 -8.09 3.78 -4.06
C MET A 110 -6.60 3.69 -4.31
N VAL A 111 -6.05 4.75 -4.88
CA VAL A 111 -4.61 4.91 -5.05
C VAL A 111 -4.10 5.70 -3.85
N LEU A 112 -3.17 5.09 -3.12
CA LEU A 112 -2.52 5.66 -1.96
C LEU A 112 -1.15 6.17 -2.38
N SER A 113 -0.81 7.38 -1.96
CA SER A 113 0.42 8.05 -2.37
C SER A 113 1.30 8.35 -1.17
N HIS A 114 2.57 7.99 -1.28
CA HIS A 114 3.62 8.42 -0.38
C HIS A 114 4.40 9.55 -1.05
N LYS A 115 4.38 10.73 -0.44
CA LYS A 115 5.18 11.87 -0.91
C LYS A 115 6.63 11.68 -0.51
N ILE A 116 7.52 11.63 -1.50
CA ILE A 116 8.95 11.45 -1.28
C ILE A 116 9.56 12.82 -0.89
N THR A 117 9.46 13.16 0.40
CA THR A 117 10.05 14.37 0.99
C THR A 117 11.48 14.11 1.49
N ALA A 118 12.14 15.15 2.01
CA ALA A 118 13.50 15.03 2.56
C ALA A 118 13.63 14.02 3.72
N ASP A 119 12.53 13.78 4.44
CA ASP A 119 12.47 12.82 5.54
C ASP A 119 12.20 11.38 5.05
N SER A 120 11.82 11.20 3.78
CA SER A 120 11.54 9.90 3.20
C SER A 120 12.83 9.10 2.98
N PRO A 121 12.86 7.80 3.30
CA PRO A 121 14.02 6.94 3.06
C PRO A 121 14.30 6.71 1.56
N LEU A 122 13.40 7.14 0.67
CA LEU A 122 13.51 7.07 -0.79
C LEU A 122 13.96 8.41 -1.41
N TYR A 123 14.31 9.42 -0.60
CA TYR A 123 14.59 10.78 -1.08
C TYR A 123 15.76 10.88 -2.07
N THR A 124 16.78 10.04 -1.87
CA THR A 124 17.97 10.00 -2.73
C THR A 124 17.85 9.03 -3.90
N LEU A 125 16.79 8.22 -3.96
CA LEU A 125 16.63 7.18 -4.96
C LEU A 125 16.36 7.80 -6.33
N ALA A 126 17.19 7.44 -7.32
CA ALA A 126 17.00 7.77 -8.73
C ALA A 126 16.55 6.51 -9.51
N PRO A 127 15.91 6.67 -10.69
CA PRO A 127 15.51 5.52 -11.50
C PRO A 127 16.67 4.66 -11.98
N GLU A 128 17.86 5.26 -12.12
CA GLU A 128 19.09 4.59 -12.55
C GLU A 128 19.65 3.68 -11.46
N ASP A 129 19.47 4.05 -10.18
CA ASP A 129 19.95 3.30 -9.02
C ASP A 129 19.00 2.18 -8.59
N LEU A 130 17.75 2.19 -9.06
CA LEU A 130 16.70 1.23 -8.70
C LEU A 130 17.11 -0.24 -8.88
N PRO A 131 17.83 -0.65 -9.95
CA PRO A 131 18.29 -2.02 -10.12
C PRO A 131 19.43 -2.40 -9.15
N ASP A 132 20.26 -1.43 -8.76
CA ASP A 132 21.48 -1.65 -7.98
C ASP A 132 21.23 -1.54 -6.46
N GLU A 133 20.15 -0.87 -6.04
CA GLU A 133 19.70 -0.78 -4.65
C GLU A 133 18.60 -1.80 -4.34
N PRO A 134 18.92 -2.98 -3.77
CA PRO A 134 17.91 -3.93 -3.34
C PRO A 134 17.21 -3.42 -2.07
N PHE A 135 15.90 -3.27 -2.18
CA PHE A 135 15.02 -3.04 -1.04
C PHE A 135 13.70 -3.81 -1.23
N GLU A 136 13.00 -3.99 -0.11
CA GLU A 136 11.66 -4.56 -0.07
C GLU A 136 10.73 -3.60 0.66
N LEU A 137 9.59 -3.31 0.06
CA LEU A 137 8.54 -2.48 0.64
C LEU A 137 7.43 -3.38 1.14
N LEU A 138 7.35 -3.56 2.45
CA LEU A 138 6.25 -4.27 3.09
C LEU A 138 5.07 -3.31 3.26
N LEU A 139 3.88 -3.71 2.84
CA LEU A 139 2.66 -2.94 3.04
C LEU A 139 1.75 -3.68 4.01
N ILE A 140 1.20 -2.94 4.97
CA ILE A 140 0.34 -3.49 6.00
C ILE A 140 -0.92 -2.64 6.07
N LEU A 141 -2.04 -3.26 5.69
CA LEU A 141 -3.38 -2.69 5.86
C LEU A 141 -4.02 -3.32 7.08
N GLU A 142 -4.45 -2.48 7.99
CA GLU A 142 -5.18 -2.87 9.19
C GLU A 142 -6.56 -2.22 9.19
N GLY A 143 -7.56 -2.89 9.76
CA GLY A 143 -8.89 -2.34 9.95
C GLY A 143 -9.81 -3.31 10.66
N THR A 144 -11.03 -2.87 10.95
CA THR A 144 -12.04 -3.66 11.67
C THR A 144 -13.22 -4.00 10.77
N ILE A 145 -13.62 -5.26 10.75
CA ILE A 145 -14.74 -5.71 9.92
C ILE A 145 -16.06 -5.26 10.54
N GLU A 146 -16.87 -4.51 9.79
CA GLU A 146 -18.18 -4.00 10.25
C GLU A 146 -19.10 -5.09 10.80
N SER A 147 -19.19 -6.23 10.10
CA SER A 147 -20.15 -7.30 10.45
C SER A 147 -19.78 -8.11 11.70
N THR A 148 -18.50 -8.20 12.07
CA THR A 148 -18.02 -9.07 13.16
C THR A 148 -17.32 -8.31 14.29
N GLY A 149 -16.91 -7.06 14.06
CA GLY A 149 -16.09 -6.30 14.99
C GLY A 149 -14.67 -6.86 15.18
N GLU A 150 -14.24 -7.80 14.34
CA GLU A 150 -12.90 -8.36 14.40
C GLU A 150 -11.90 -7.52 13.61
N MET A 151 -10.68 -7.36 14.15
CA MET A 151 -9.56 -6.73 13.45
C MET A 151 -9.00 -7.68 12.38
N VAL A 152 -8.80 -7.15 11.18
CA VAL A 152 -8.15 -7.80 10.05
C VAL A 152 -6.88 -7.07 9.69
N GLN A 153 -5.86 -7.84 9.32
CA GLN A 153 -4.59 -7.33 8.83
C GLN A 153 -4.25 -8.05 7.52
N ALA A 154 -4.11 -7.27 6.45
CA ALA A 154 -3.65 -7.73 5.14
C ALA A 154 -2.22 -7.23 4.92
N LYS A 155 -1.37 -8.07 4.34
CA LYS A 155 0.04 -7.75 4.11
C LYS A 155 0.43 -8.16 2.71
N THR A 156 1.25 -7.33 2.07
CA THR A 156 1.95 -7.67 0.83
C THR A 156 3.38 -7.12 0.89
N SER A 157 4.22 -7.58 -0.02
CA SER A 157 5.54 -6.98 -0.23
C SER A 157 5.75 -6.65 -1.70
N ILE A 158 6.52 -5.58 -1.94
CA ILE A 158 6.88 -5.10 -3.26
C ILE A 158 8.41 -5.00 -3.32
N SER A 159 9.01 -5.70 -4.27
CA SER A 159 10.45 -5.65 -4.53
C SER A 159 10.83 -4.38 -5.30
N ASN A 160 12.09 -3.95 -5.19
CA ASN A 160 12.64 -2.87 -6.04
C ASN A 160 12.38 -3.08 -7.54
N MET A 161 12.33 -4.34 -8.02
CA MET A 161 12.04 -4.66 -9.43
C MET A 161 10.57 -4.46 -9.85
N GLU A 162 9.65 -4.46 -8.89
CA GLU A 162 8.21 -4.24 -9.08
C GLU A 162 7.84 -2.75 -8.97
N VAL A 163 8.82 -1.90 -8.66
CA VAL A 163 8.66 -0.45 -8.68
C VAL A 163 8.86 0.07 -10.11
N ARG A 164 7.83 0.73 -10.66
CA ARG A 164 7.78 1.26 -12.02
C ARG A 164 7.93 2.77 -12.01
N TRP A 165 9.09 3.26 -12.43
CA TRP A 165 9.34 4.70 -12.53
C TRP A 165 8.77 5.32 -13.80
N GLY A 166 8.07 6.44 -13.66
CA GLY A 166 7.43 7.14 -14.76
C GLY A 166 6.13 6.47 -15.22
N TYR A 167 5.45 5.79 -14.29
CA TYR A 167 4.16 5.17 -14.52
C TYR A 167 3.14 5.69 -13.52
N ARG A 168 1.87 5.64 -13.90
CA ARG A 168 0.72 5.94 -13.04
C ARG A 168 -0.33 4.85 -13.26
N PHE A 169 -1.16 4.58 -12.28
CA PHE A 169 -2.28 3.66 -12.46
C PHE A 169 -3.34 4.24 -13.41
N GLU A 170 -3.87 3.39 -14.29
CA GLU A 170 -4.95 3.75 -15.22
C GLU A 170 -6.26 3.95 -14.46
N GLN A 171 -7.08 4.94 -14.83
CA GLN A 171 -8.39 5.16 -14.22
C GLN A 171 -9.32 3.97 -14.52
N ILE A 172 -10.02 3.45 -13.51
CA ILE A 172 -10.85 2.24 -13.65
C ILE A 172 -12.34 2.49 -13.40
N GLU A 173 -12.70 3.73 -13.07
CA GLU A 173 -14.05 4.21 -12.85
C GLU A 173 -14.69 4.61 -14.18
N GLU A 174 -15.65 3.81 -14.64
CA GLU A 174 -16.43 4.04 -15.84
C GLU A 174 -17.86 4.43 -15.45
N TYR A 175 -18.43 5.45 -16.08
CA TYR A 175 -19.82 5.86 -15.86
C TYR A 175 -20.70 5.39 -17.02
N ASP A 176 -21.73 4.59 -16.71
CA ASP A 176 -22.71 4.14 -17.69
C ASP A 176 -23.91 5.09 -17.68
N GLU A 177 -24.01 5.93 -18.72
CA GLU A 177 -25.11 6.88 -18.91
C GLU A 177 -26.48 6.19 -19.03
N ASN A 178 -26.54 4.93 -19.48
CA ASN A 178 -27.82 4.23 -19.69
C ASN A 178 -28.44 3.75 -18.38
N GLN A 179 -27.61 3.39 -17.41
CA GLN A 179 -28.03 2.85 -16.11
C GLN A 179 -27.92 3.87 -14.98
N ASP A 180 -27.34 5.05 -15.24
CA ASP A 180 -27.02 6.09 -14.27
C ASP A 180 -26.22 5.54 -13.08
N LYS A 181 -25.17 4.77 -13.39
CA LYS A 181 -24.36 4.05 -12.39
C LYS A 181 -22.88 4.08 -12.74
N TRP A 182 -22.07 4.15 -11.70
CA TRP A 182 -20.63 3.95 -11.77
C TRP A 182 -20.32 2.45 -11.73
N PHE A 183 -19.47 2.01 -12.64
CA PHE A 183 -18.92 0.67 -12.71
C PHE A 183 -17.41 0.74 -12.56
N ILE A 184 -16.85 -0.21 -11.82
CA ILE A 184 -15.41 -0.30 -11.60
C ILE A 184 -14.90 -1.54 -12.33
N ASN A 185 -14.01 -1.32 -13.29
CA ASN A 185 -13.45 -2.39 -14.09
C ASN A 185 -12.22 -3.00 -13.40
N PHE A 186 -12.45 -3.98 -12.54
CA PHE A 186 -11.37 -4.67 -11.81
C PHE A 186 -10.38 -5.43 -12.72
N ASN A 187 -10.71 -5.68 -13.99
CA ASN A 187 -9.73 -6.27 -14.92
C ASN A 187 -8.57 -5.31 -15.22
N MET A 188 -8.80 -4.01 -15.09
CA MET A 188 -7.82 -2.94 -15.29
C MET A 188 -7.17 -2.51 -13.96
N PHE A 189 -7.37 -3.28 -12.88
CA PHE A 189 -6.88 -2.92 -11.55
C PHE A 189 -5.35 -2.76 -11.51
N ASP A 190 -4.61 -3.68 -12.12
CA ASP A 190 -3.14 -3.63 -12.18
C ASP A 190 -2.60 -2.87 -13.41
N HIS A 191 -3.47 -2.29 -14.23
CA HIS A 191 -3.04 -1.57 -15.42
C HIS A 191 -2.35 -0.25 -15.06
N ILE A 192 -1.18 -0.04 -15.68
CA ILE A 192 -0.33 1.13 -15.49
C ILE A 192 -0.06 1.79 -16.84
N VAL A 193 -0.05 3.12 -16.85
CA VAL A 193 0.20 3.95 -18.03
C VAL A 193 1.49 4.75 -17.85
N PRO A 194 2.32 4.88 -18.90
CA PRO A 194 3.52 5.70 -18.83
C PRO A 194 3.13 7.18 -18.77
N ILE A 195 3.82 7.95 -17.95
CA ILE A 195 3.64 9.40 -17.80
C ILE A 195 4.98 10.11 -17.77
N GLU A 196 5.04 11.29 -18.39
CA GLU A 196 6.24 12.13 -18.40
C GLU A 196 6.66 12.48 -16.97
N THR A 197 7.71 11.82 -16.50
CA THR A 197 8.25 11.97 -15.14
C THR A 197 9.74 12.22 -15.25
N PRO A 198 10.28 13.24 -14.55
CA PRO A 198 11.71 13.48 -14.49
C PRO A 198 12.47 12.23 -14.04
N ARG A 199 13.55 11.91 -14.75
CA ARG A 199 14.48 10.83 -14.37
C ARG A 199 15.54 11.35 -13.41
N CYS A 200 15.13 11.81 -12.25
CA CYS A 200 16.03 12.29 -11.21
C CYS A 200 15.49 11.95 -9.83
N SER A 201 16.37 11.93 -8.84
CA SER A 201 15.96 11.72 -7.45
C SER A 201 15.01 12.83 -6.96
N ALA A 202 14.23 12.56 -5.92
CA ALA A 202 13.40 13.59 -5.28
C ALA A 202 14.25 14.75 -4.74
N LYS A 203 15.47 14.46 -4.28
CA LYS A 203 16.46 15.46 -3.86
C LYS A 203 16.82 16.43 -4.97
N ASP A 204 17.13 15.91 -6.16
CA ASP A 204 17.51 16.73 -7.30
C ASP A 204 16.32 17.53 -7.84
N LEU A 205 15.12 16.93 -7.83
CA LEU A 205 13.88 17.59 -8.21
C LEU A 205 13.59 18.79 -7.29
N THR A 206 13.76 18.60 -5.99
CA THR A 206 13.58 19.66 -4.99
C THR A 206 14.62 20.77 -5.18
N CYS A 207 15.89 20.41 -5.41
CA CYS A 207 16.96 21.37 -5.67
C CYS A 207 16.69 22.22 -6.93
N LYS A 208 16.24 21.59 -8.03
CA LYS A 208 15.85 22.29 -9.27
C LYS A 208 14.64 23.19 -9.10
N THR A 209 13.71 22.85 -8.21
CA THR A 209 12.54 23.69 -7.94
C THR A 209 12.91 24.94 -7.14
N ILE A 210 13.93 24.85 -6.28
CA ILE A 210 14.43 25.96 -5.45
C ILE A 210 15.29 26.95 -6.25
N LEU A 211 15.95 26.50 -7.32
CA LEU A 211 16.62 27.37 -8.29
C LEU A 211 15.59 27.74 -9.37
N PRO A 212 14.94 28.92 -9.32
CA PRO A 212 14.11 29.33 -10.43
C PRO A 212 15.00 29.39 -11.67
N THR A 213 14.56 28.75 -12.75
CA THR A 213 15.08 28.98 -14.09
C THR A 213 15.30 30.47 -14.30
N GLU A 214 16.56 30.89 -14.44
CA GLU A 214 16.88 32.19 -15.03
C GLU A 214 16.13 32.27 -16.37
N PRO A 215 15.45 33.38 -16.68
CA PRO A 215 14.72 33.49 -17.93
C PRO A 215 15.72 33.37 -19.08
N ASP A 216 15.36 32.60 -20.11
CA ASP A 216 16.09 32.50 -21.37
C ASP A 216 16.55 33.88 -21.82
N VAL A 217 17.84 34.17 -21.61
CA VAL A 217 18.48 35.34 -22.19
C VAL A 217 18.51 35.07 -23.68
N MET A 218 17.58 35.67 -24.42
CA MET A 218 17.70 35.82 -25.86
C MET A 218 19.00 36.58 -26.14
N VAL A 219 20.07 35.81 -26.38
CA VAL A 219 21.28 36.30 -27.02
C VAL A 219 20.90 36.61 -28.46
N ILE A 220 20.48 37.86 -28.69
CA ILE A 220 20.42 38.41 -30.04
C ILE A 220 21.88 38.46 -30.53
N PRO A 221 22.26 37.78 -31.61
CA PRO A 221 23.61 37.88 -32.12
C PRO A 221 23.78 39.28 -32.72
N THR A 222 24.64 40.08 -32.09
CA THR A 222 25.16 41.30 -32.67
C THR A 222 26.05 40.92 -33.87
N SER A 223 25.59 41.19 -35.09
CA SER A 223 26.49 41.27 -36.26
C SER A 223 25.89 42.13 -37.37
N LEU A 224 26.54 43.28 -37.58
CA LEU A 224 26.68 44.12 -38.79
C LEU A 224 25.42 44.68 -39.47
#